data_AF-A0A2E7VFJ9-F1
#
_entry.id   AF-A0A2E7VFJ9-F1
#
_cell.length_a   1.000
_cell.length_b   1.000
_cell.length_c   1.000
_cell.angle_alpha   90.00
_cell.angle_beta   90.00
_cell.angle_gamma   90.00
#
_symmetry.space_group_name_H-M   'P 1'
#
loop_
_entity.id
_entity.type
_entity.pdbx_description
1 polymer ?
#
loop_
_entity_poly.entity_id
_entity_poly.type
_entity_poly.pdbx_seq_one_letter_code
_entity_poly.pdbx_strand_id
1 'polypeptide(L)'
;ELVAAILLALDNPKAKQQLFNVCMDEPVHYRKVANYLQESRGLPSVDVQTAHHSTWLDNAKAKFLLDWTPEYDLKRLIDEAWDYQRPPEDPRKIWYPG
;
A
#
# COMPACT_ATOMS: atom_id res chain seq x y z
N GLU A 1 -0.65 -0.68 -7.97
CA GLU A 1 -1.75 -0.06 -7.19
C GLU A 1 -2.09 1.37 -7.62
N LEU A 2 -1.51 2.39 -6.98
CA LEU A 2 -1.91 3.79 -7.20
C LEU A 2 -1.69 4.27 -8.63
N VAL A 3 -0.52 4.00 -9.20
CA VAL A 3 -0.19 4.40 -10.58
C VAL A 3 -1.18 3.75 -11.56
N ALA A 4 -1.49 2.46 -11.39
CA ALA A 4 -2.47 1.77 -12.24
C ALA A 4 -3.86 2.43 -12.18
N ALA A 5 -4.35 2.76 -10.98
CA ALA A 5 -5.62 3.47 -10.82
C ALA A 5 -5.62 4.86 -11.48
N ILE A 6 -4.51 5.61 -11.36
CA ILE A 6 -4.34 6.92 -12.02
C ILE A 6 -4.40 6.77 -13.53
N LEU A 7 -3.68 5.80 -14.10
CA LEU A 7 -3.67 5.54 -15.54
C LEU A 7 -5.07 5.16 -16.06
N LEU A 8 -5.81 4.33 -15.30
CA LEU A 8 -7.19 3.99 -15.63
C LEU A 8 -8.17 5.18 -15.53
N ALA A 9 -7.82 6.23 -14.79
CA ALA A 9 -8.66 7.41 -14.62
C ALA A 9 -8.39 8.51 -15.67
N LEU A 10 -7.16 8.66 -16.16
CA LEU A 10 -6.70 9.82 -16.93
C LEU A 10 -7.51 10.11 -18.20
N ASP A 11 -8.04 9.10 -18.87
CA ASP A 11 -8.86 9.24 -20.09
C ASP A 11 -10.22 8.54 -20.00
N ASN A 12 -10.66 8.17 -18.79
CA ASN A 12 -11.92 7.48 -18.59
C ASN A 12 -13.07 8.49 -18.40
N PRO A 13 -14.06 8.57 -19.31
CA PRO A 13 -15.17 9.52 -19.19
C PRO A 13 -15.96 9.34 -17.89
N LYS A 14 -16.02 8.12 -17.36
CA LYS A 14 -16.69 7.79 -16.09
C LYS A 14 -15.92 8.32 -14.87
N ALA A 15 -14.64 8.67 -15.02
CA ALA A 15 -13.81 9.23 -13.95
C ALA A 15 -13.92 10.76 -13.84
N LYS A 16 -14.53 11.44 -14.82
CA LYS A 16 -14.61 12.91 -14.85
C LYS A 16 -15.32 13.45 -13.61
N GLN A 17 -14.61 14.32 -12.87
CA GLN A 17 -15.09 14.94 -11.63
C GLN A 17 -15.57 13.93 -10.56
N GLN A 18 -15.03 12.71 -10.59
CA GLN A 18 -15.32 11.71 -9.58
C GLN A 18 -14.21 11.67 -8.53
N LEU A 19 -14.60 11.41 -7.29
CA LEU A 19 -13.70 11.01 -6.21
C LEU A 19 -13.72 9.48 -6.07
N PHE A 20 -12.53 8.90 -5.91
CA PHE A 20 -12.31 7.47 -5.72
C PHE A 20 -11.36 7.24 -4.54
N ASN A 21 -11.67 6.25 -3.70
CA ASN A 21 -10.68 5.69 -2.78
C ASN A 21 -9.85 4.66 -3.55
N VAL A 22 -8.54 4.82 -3.54
CA VAL A 22 -7.58 3.85 -4.10
C VAL A 22 -6.83 3.24 -2.94
N CYS A 23 -7.27 2.07 -2.50
CA CYS A 23 -6.73 1.35 -1.36
C CYS A 23 -6.87 -0.16 -1.54
N MET A 24 -6.14 -0.95 -0.75
CA MET A 24 -6.31 -2.41 -0.72
C MET A 24 -7.73 -2.80 -0.25
N ASP A 25 -8.11 -4.04 -0.52
CA ASP A 25 -9.41 -4.61 -0.14
C ASP A 25 -9.54 -4.80 1.37
N GLU A 26 -8.45 -5.25 1.99
CA GLU A 26 -8.35 -5.48 3.42
C GLU A 26 -7.49 -4.38 4.07
N PRO A 27 -7.88 -3.88 5.25
CA PRO A 27 -7.07 -2.90 5.96
C PRO A 27 -5.77 -3.56 6.47
N VAL A 28 -4.68 -2.78 6.50
CA VAL A 28 -3.43 -3.23 7.11
C VAL A 28 -3.62 -3.38 8.61
N HIS A 29 -3.38 -4.59 9.12
CA HIS A 29 -3.44 -4.88 10.55
C HIS A 29 -2.02 -5.12 11.09
N TYR A 30 -1.49 -4.19 11.89
CA TYR A 30 -0.09 -4.23 12.36
C TYR A 30 0.28 -5.52 13.10
N ARG A 31 -0.63 -6.10 13.90
CA ARG A 31 -0.36 -7.43 14.50
C ARG A 31 -0.17 -8.53 13.45
N LYS A 32 -0.94 -8.53 12.36
CA LYS A 32 -0.78 -9.52 11.28
C LYS A 32 0.56 -9.33 10.57
N VAL A 33 0.98 -8.07 10.37
CA VAL A 33 2.31 -7.74 9.83
C VAL A 33 3.42 -8.29 10.74
N ALA A 34 3.34 -8.01 12.05
CA ALA A 34 4.30 -8.48 13.04
C ALA A 34 4.39 -10.01 13.08
N ASN A 35 3.25 -10.70 13.13
CA ASN A 35 3.21 -12.16 13.10
C ASN A 35 3.85 -12.71 11.83
N TYR A 36 3.53 -12.13 10.66
CA TYR A 36 4.09 -12.57 9.39
C TYR A 36 5.61 -12.39 9.34
N LEU A 37 6.13 -11.24 9.78
CA LEU A 37 7.58 -10.99 9.81
C LEU A 37 8.31 -11.89 10.82
N GLN A 38 7.68 -12.21 11.95
CA GLN A 38 8.23 -13.18 12.89
C GLN A 38 8.29 -14.58 12.28
N GLU A 39 7.23 -15.02 11.58
CA GLU A 39 7.15 -16.33 10.93
C GLU A 39 8.11 -16.43 9.73
N SER A 40 8.17 -15.41 8.88
CA SER A 40 8.86 -15.47 7.59
C SER A 40 10.32 -15.04 7.65
N ARG A 41 10.72 -14.25 8.65
CA ARG A 41 12.08 -13.68 8.79
C ARG A 41 12.65 -13.76 10.21
N GLY A 42 11.90 -14.28 11.19
CA GLY A 42 12.38 -14.40 12.56
C GLY A 42 12.42 -13.08 13.33
N LEU A 43 11.75 -12.03 12.85
CA LEU A 43 11.85 -10.69 13.43
C LEU A 43 10.88 -10.53 14.62
N PRO A 44 11.40 -10.25 15.85
CA PRO A 44 10.56 -10.04 17.01
C PRO A 44 9.82 -8.70 16.93
N SER A 45 8.62 -8.65 17.50
CA SER A 45 7.81 -7.43 17.61
C SER A 45 7.55 -7.04 19.06
N VAL A 46 7.50 -5.75 19.34
CA VAL A 46 7.12 -5.19 20.65
C VAL A 46 5.80 -4.44 20.51
N ASP A 47 4.89 -4.67 21.45
CA ASP A 47 3.61 -3.95 21.49
C ASP A 47 3.80 -2.54 22.05
N VAL A 48 3.35 -1.55 21.26
CA VAL A 48 3.34 -0.14 21.65
C VAL A 48 1.89 0.34 21.68
N GLN A 49 1.45 0.83 22.83
CA GLN A 49 0.12 1.43 22.97
C GLN A 49 0.12 2.82 22.32
N THR A 50 -0.90 3.11 21.52
CA THR A 50 -1.02 4.36 20.77
C THR A 50 -2.48 4.81 20.76
N ALA A 51 -2.71 6.13 20.77
CA ALA A 51 -4.03 6.73 20.58
C ALA A 51 -4.46 6.81 19.10
N HIS A 52 -3.60 6.37 18.18
CA HIS A 52 -3.87 6.36 16.75
C HIS A 52 -4.66 5.11 16.33
N HIS A 53 -5.52 5.30 15.35
CA HIS A 53 -6.33 4.24 14.74
C HIS A 53 -6.12 4.22 13.24
N SER A 54 -6.14 3.02 12.67
CA SER A 54 -6.17 2.85 11.22
C SER A 54 -7.58 3.06 10.70
N THR A 55 -7.70 3.69 9.54
CA THR A 55 -8.97 3.84 8.82
C THR A 55 -9.11 2.74 7.79
N TRP A 56 -10.28 2.11 7.73
CA TRP A 56 -10.65 1.24 6.62
C TRP A 56 -11.45 2.03 5.59
N LEU A 57 -10.98 2.02 4.35
CA LEU A 57 -11.60 2.72 3.23
C LEU A 57 -12.23 1.70 2.29
N ASP A 58 -13.42 2.02 1.77
CA ASP A 58 -14.08 1.21 0.74
C ASP A 58 -13.61 1.63 -0.66
N ASN A 59 -13.20 0.65 -1.48
CA ASN A 59 -12.74 0.83 -2.85
C ASN A 59 -13.73 0.34 -3.92
N ALA A 60 -14.95 -0.08 -3.54
CA ALA A 60 -15.92 -0.66 -4.47
C ALA A 60 -16.21 0.23 -5.70
N LYS A 61 -16.24 1.55 -5.52
CA LYS A 61 -16.45 2.50 -6.62
C LYS A 61 -15.32 2.46 -7.65
N ALA A 62 -14.07 2.36 -7.21
CA ALA A 62 -12.91 2.30 -8.10
C ALA A 62 -12.94 1.00 -8.91
N LYS A 63 -13.22 -0.13 -8.26
CA LYS A 63 -13.45 -1.43 -8.91
C LYS A 63 -14.51 -1.36 -9.98
N PHE A 64 -15.67 -0.80 -9.65
CA PHE A 64 -16.81 -0.81 -10.56
C PHE A 64 -16.66 0.16 -11.74
N LEU A 65 -16.21 1.40 -11.52
CA LEU A 65 -16.20 2.42 -12.57
C LEU A 65 -14.89 2.46 -13.38
N LEU A 66 -13.78 2.06 -12.79
CA LEU A 66 -12.46 2.08 -13.42
C LEU A 66 -11.99 0.68 -13.86
N ASP A 67 -12.74 -0.38 -13.51
CA ASP A 67 -12.29 -1.77 -13.65
C ASP A 67 -10.95 -2.03 -12.94
N TRP A 68 -10.70 -1.28 -11.86
CA TRP A 68 -9.45 -1.32 -11.11
C TRP A 68 -9.55 -2.29 -9.93
N THR A 69 -8.65 -3.26 -9.84
CA THR A 69 -8.57 -4.16 -8.68
C THR A 69 -7.15 -4.11 -8.12
N PRO A 70 -6.99 -4.09 -6.78
CA PRO A 70 -5.65 -4.08 -6.22
C PRO A 70 -4.92 -5.40 -6.42
N GLU A 71 -3.65 -5.36 -6.84
CA GLU A 71 -2.83 -6.56 -7.07
C GLU A 71 -1.96 -6.94 -5.87
N TYR A 72 -1.82 -6.02 -4.90
CA TYR A 72 -1.03 -6.26 -3.70
C TYR A 72 -1.95 -6.76 -2.58
N ASP A 73 -1.62 -7.94 -2.07
CA ASP A 73 -2.11 -8.41 -0.78
C ASP A 73 -1.15 -8.01 0.35
N LEU A 74 -1.55 -8.29 1.59
CA LEU A 74 -0.77 -7.94 2.77
C LEU A 74 0.63 -8.57 2.75
N LYS A 75 0.77 -9.84 2.31
CA LYS A 75 2.04 -10.56 2.36
C LYS A 75 2.99 -10.05 1.29
N ARG A 76 2.52 -9.95 0.05
CA ARG A 76 3.27 -9.40 -1.07
C ARG A 76 3.75 -7.98 -0.78
N LEU A 77 2.89 -7.15 -0.18
CA LEU A 77 3.27 -5.81 0.26
C LEU A 77 4.44 -5.84 1.27
N ILE A 78 4.38 -6.74 2.25
CA ILE A 78 5.44 -6.87 3.27
C ILE A 78 6.74 -7.40 2.63
N ASP A 79 6.65 -8.47 1.85
CA ASP A 79 7.82 -9.12 1.25
C ASP A 79 8.54 -8.17 0.29
N GLU A 80 7.82 -7.55 -0.66
CA GLU A 80 8.45 -6.63 -1.61
C GLU A 80 9.03 -5.38 -0.93
N ALA A 81 8.38 -4.86 0.11
CA ALA A 81 8.90 -3.71 0.85
C ALA A 81 10.16 -4.06 1.66
N TRP A 82 10.21 -5.25 2.25
CA TRP A 82 11.35 -5.71 3.05
C TRP A 82 12.53 -6.11 2.18
N ASP A 83 12.27 -6.87 1.11
CA ASP A 83 13.32 -7.42 0.24
C ASP A 83 13.86 -6.38 -0.76
N TYR A 84 13.23 -5.21 -0.86
CA TYR A 84 13.70 -4.14 -1.74
C TYR A 84 15.12 -3.70 -1.39
N GLN A 85 16.06 -3.99 -2.30
CA GLN A 85 17.42 -3.47 -2.27
C GLN A 85 17.59 -2.42 -3.35
N ARG A 86 18.00 -1.22 -2.94
CA ARG A 86 18.27 -0.11 -3.85
C ARG A 86 19.48 -0.47 -4.74
N PRO A 87 19.36 -0.40 -6.07
CA PRO A 87 20.47 -0.69 -6.95
C PRO A 87 21.53 0.43 -6.89
N PRO A 88 22.81 0.14 -7.18
CA PRO A 88 23.89 1.14 -7.16
C PRO A 88 23.62 2.37 -8.03
N GLU A 89 22.89 2.21 -9.15
CA GLU A 89 22.52 3.25 -10.09
C GLU A 89 21.34 4.15 -9.66
N ASP A 90 20.63 3.81 -8.57
CA ASP A 90 19.61 4.66 -7.96
C ASP A 90 20.08 5.14 -6.58
N PRO A 91 21.10 6.01 -6.46
CA PRO A 91 21.56 6.49 -5.17
C PRO A 91 20.48 7.34 -4.49
N ARG A 92 20.36 7.20 -3.16
CA ARG A 92 19.43 8.02 -2.36
C ARG A 92 19.80 9.50 -2.53
N LYS A 93 18.96 10.26 -3.24
CA LYS A 93 19.07 11.72 -3.30
C LYS A 93 18.56 12.34 -2.00
N ILE A 94 19.48 12.80 -1.17
CA ILE A 94 19.16 13.57 0.03
C ILE A 94 19.09 15.04 -0.39
N TRP A 95 17.87 15.56 -0.54
CA TRP A 95 17.64 16.95 -0.96
C TRP A 95 17.84 17.96 0.17
N TYR A 96 17.84 17.50 1.42
CA TYR A 96 18.03 18.33 2.60
C TYR A 96 19.10 17.71 3.50
N PRO A 97 20.28 18.32 3.63
CA PRO A 97 21.23 17.95 4.65
C PRO A 97 20.70 18.47 5.99
N GLY A 98 20.19 17.56 6.80
CA GLY A 98 20.11 17.73 8.25
C GLY A 98 21.34 17.14 8.89
#